data_AF-A0A532DPL5-F1
#
_entry.id   AF-A0A532DPL5-F1
#
_cell.length_a   1.000
_cell.length_b   1.000
_cell.length_c   1.000
_cell.angle_alpha   90.00
_cell.angle_beta   90.00
_cell.angle_gamma   90.00
#
_symmetry.space_group_name_H-M   'P 1'
#
loop_
_entity.id
_entity.type
_entity.pdbx_description
1 polymer ?
#
loop_
_entity_poly.entity_id
_entity_poly.type
_entity_poly.pdbx_seq_one_letter_code
_entity_poly.pdbx_strand_id
1 'polypeptide(L)'
;MVPEGSISQFPCRRYVGVLTALLLLFCLRVIAQLLQAWSPVAFLPPFAAWESGAMPYPLLVISQVVIIAVCARVIWRLHRGVAVPSMKTGKALLVFGGIYGGLMCARLIIGLTVATDHFWLNARLPTAFHFVLAGFVLVYGWFHCKASVAADPQRVGKIA
;
A
#
# COMPACT_ATOMS: atom_id res chain seq x y z
N MET A 1 -20.17 -38.03 4.07
CA MET A 1 -20.18 -36.83 4.92
C MET A 1 -18.74 -36.33 5.01
N VAL A 2 -18.37 -35.41 4.13
CA VAL A 2 -17.01 -34.84 4.08
C VAL A 2 -16.94 -33.75 5.16
N PRO A 3 -15.88 -33.66 5.98
CA PRO A 3 -15.83 -32.63 7.02
C PRO A 3 -15.73 -31.24 6.35
N GLU A 4 -16.75 -30.41 6.53
CA GLU A 4 -16.82 -29.02 6.04
C GLU A 4 -15.91 -28.05 6.83
N GLY A 5 -14.65 -28.41 7.05
CA GLY A 5 -13.88 -27.78 8.11
C GLY A 5 -12.38 -27.67 7.89
N SER A 6 -11.87 -27.45 6.68
CA SER A 6 -10.44 -27.07 6.54
C SER A 6 -10.02 -26.48 5.19
N ILE A 7 -10.94 -26.03 4.32
CA ILE A 7 -10.54 -25.34 3.09
C ILE A 7 -10.04 -23.92 3.43
N SER A 8 -8.74 -23.84 3.76
CA SER A 8 -7.83 -22.72 3.54
C SER A 8 -8.26 -21.31 3.99
N GLN A 9 -8.82 -21.15 5.19
CA GLN A 9 -9.02 -19.81 5.78
C GLN A 9 -7.71 -19.13 6.27
N PHE A 10 -6.66 -19.91 6.49
CA PHE A 10 -5.38 -19.45 7.07
C PHE A 10 -4.52 -18.48 6.24
N PRO A 11 -4.48 -18.51 4.88
CA PRO A 11 -3.72 -17.53 4.10
C PRO A 11 -4.35 -16.13 4.22
N CYS A 12 -5.69 -16.04 4.12
CA CYS A 12 -6.40 -14.76 4.07
C CYS A 12 -6.18 -13.93 5.34
N ARG A 13 -6.22 -14.55 6.54
CA ARG A 13 -5.98 -13.85 7.82
C ARG A 13 -4.62 -13.16 7.89
N ARG A 14 -3.56 -13.79 7.38
CA ARG A 14 -2.21 -13.20 7.37
C ARG A 14 -2.15 -11.99 6.43
N TYR A 15 -2.71 -12.10 5.21
CA TYR A 15 -2.77 -10.98 4.28
C TYR A 15 -3.57 -9.82 4.84
N VAL A 16 -4.74 -10.10 5.43
CA VAL A 16 -5.57 -9.09 6.10
C VAL A 16 -4.79 -8.40 7.21
N GLY A 17 -4.09 -9.14 8.08
CA GLY A 17 -3.26 -8.55 9.14
C GLY A 17 -2.19 -7.61 8.60
N VAL A 18 -1.43 -8.04 7.59
CA VAL A 18 -0.38 -7.21 6.95
C VAL A 18 -0.97 -5.97 6.28
N LEU A 19 -2.05 -6.13 5.50
CA LEU A 19 -2.71 -5.01 4.82
C LEU A 19 -3.30 -4.00 5.81
N THR A 20 -3.88 -4.47 6.91
CA THR A 20 -4.37 -3.60 8.00
C THR A 20 -3.23 -2.86 8.66
N ALA A 21 -2.10 -3.52 8.97
CA ALA A 21 -0.94 -2.85 9.53
C ALA A 21 -0.39 -1.74 8.60
N LEU A 22 -0.30 -2.01 7.29
CA LEU A 22 0.11 -1.03 6.29
C LEU A 22 -0.88 0.15 6.19
N LEU A 23 -2.19 -0.12 6.23
CA LEU A 23 -3.21 0.94 6.26
C LEU A 23 -3.09 1.79 7.52
N LEU A 24 -2.90 1.18 8.70
CA LEU A 24 -2.72 1.91 9.96
C LEU A 24 -1.49 2.81 9.93
N LEU A 25 -0.36 2.32 9.37
CA LEU A 25 0.83 3.15 9.17
C LEU A 25 0.56 4.35 8.26
N PHE A 26 -0.20 4.15 7.17
CA PHE A 26 -0.59 5.25 6.28
C PHE A 26 -1.53 6.25 6.97
N CYS A 27 -2.51 5.76 7.74
CA CYS A 27 -3.41 6.61 8.54
C CYS A 27 -2.65 7.41 9.59
N LEU A 28 -1.72 6.79 10.32
CA LEU A 28 -0.86 7.47 11.29
C LEU A 28 -0.12 8.63 10.64
N ARG A 29 0.39 8.44 9.42
CA ARG A 29 1.03 9.51 8.66
C ARG A 29 0.08 10.66 8.32
N VAL A 30 -1.14 10.36 7.87
CA VAL A 30 -2.14 11.40 7.55
C VAL A 30 -2.52 12.18 8.81
N ILE A 31 -2.71 11.48 9.94
CA ILE A 31 -3.00 12.10 11.23
C ILE A 31 -1.83 12.97 11.70
N ALA A 32 -0.59 12.48 11.60
CA ALA A 32 0.60 13.25 11.97
C ALA A 32 0.75 14.51 11.11
N GLN A 33 0.46 14.42 9.80
CA GLN A 33 0.45 15.57 8.90
C GLN A 33 -0.64 16.60 9.28
N LEU A 34 -1.86 16.15 9.58
CA LEU A 34 -2.96 17.02 10.02
C LEU A 34 -2.67 17.68 11.37
N LEU A 35 -2.13 16.90 12.33
CA LEU A 35 -1.72 17.40 13.63
C LEU A 35 -0.68 18.52 13.48
N GLN A 36 0.35 18.31 12.65
CA GLN A 36 1.35 19.34 12.36
C GLN A 36 0.80 20.56 11.60
N ALA A 37 -0.31 20.40 10.86
CA ALA A 37 -0.94 21.52 10.17
C ALA A 37 -1.75 22.42 11.11
N TRP A 38 -2.41 21.84 12.12
CA TRP A 38 -3.34 22.58 13.00
C TRP A 38 -2.76 22.92 14.38
N SER A 39 -1.92 22.03 14.92
CA SER A 39 -1.31 22.18 16.23
C SER A 39 0.11 21.61 16.19
N PRO A 40 1.09 22.35 15.64
CA PRO A 40 2.47 21.91 15.55
C PRO A 40 3.03 21.46 16.89
N VAL A 41 3.69 20.29 16.92
CA VAL A 41 4.29 19.71 18.14
C VAL A 41 5.79 19.50 17.94
N ALA A 42 6.59 19.68 18.99
CA ALA A 42 8.05 19.65 18.89
C ALA A 42 8.65 18.24 18.66
N PHE A 43 7.94 17.18 19.04
CA PHE A 43 8.44 15.80 18.93
C PHE A 43 8.28 15.19 17.52
N LEU A 44 7.46 15.80 16.65
CA LEU A 44 7.29 15.37 15.26
C LEU A 44 8.04 16.33 14.32
N PRO A 45 8.48 15.87 13.14
CA PRO A 45 9.02 16.74 12.10
C PRO A 45 8.04 17.87 11.73
N PRO A 46 8.55 19.05 11.32
CA PRO A 46 7.71 20.18 10.94
C PRO A 46 6.82 19.85 9.75
N PHE A 47 5.69 20.54 9.59
CA PHE A 47 4.71 20.33 8.51
C PHE A 47 5.36 20.22 7.11
N ALA A 48 6.32 21.09 6.81
CA ALA A 48 7.05 21.10 5.53
C ALA A 48 7.81 19.78 5.23
N ALA A 49 8.09 18.96 6.24
CA ALA A 49 8.68 17.64 6.04
C ALA A 49 7.63 16.57 5.66
N TRP A 50 6.36 16.79 6.00
CA TRP A 50 5.24 15.86 5.70
C TRP A 50 4.61 16.10 4.35
N GLU A 51 4.78 17.30 3.80
CA GLU A 51 4.31 17.72 2.49
C GLU A 51 5.49 17.87 1.54
N SER A 52 5.42 17.28 0.34
CA SER A 52 6.51 17.41 -0.63
C SER A 52 6.40 18.65 -1.52
N GLY A 53 5.42 19.55 -1.31
CA GLY A 53 5.16 20.69 -2.19
C GLY A 53 4.69 20.32 -3.60
N ALA A 54 4.42 19.04 -3.87
CA ALA A 54 4.14 18.53 -5.22
C ALA A 54 2.77 18.96 -5.76
N MET A 55 1.84 19.26 -4.85
CA MET A 55 0.45 19.58 -5.17
C MET A 55 -0.16 20.39 -4.03
N PRO A 56 -1.22 21.18 -4.29
CA PRO A 56 -1.90 21.94 -3.25
C PRO A 56 -2.38 21.04 -2.10
N TYR A 57 -2.18 21.50 -0.87
CA TYR A 57 -2.50 20.73 0.34
C TYR A 57 -3.96 20.18 0.39
N PRO A 58 -5.01 20.93 -0.01
CA PRO A 58 -6.37 20.37 -0.03
C PRO A 58 -6.52 19.16 -0.96
N LEU A 59 -5.90 19.22 -2.15
CA LEU A 59 -5.94 18.11 -3.11
C LEU A 59 -5.13 16.92 -2.60
N LEU A 60 -4.02 17.19 -1.91
CA LEU A 60 -3.23 16.18 -1.23
C LEU A 60 -4.08 15.44 -0.16
N VAL A 61 -4.82 16.16 0.68
CA VAL A 61 -5.71 15.55 1.69
C VAL A 61 -6.83 14.74 1.03
N ILE A 62 -7.46 15.25 -0.03
CA ILE A 62 -8.50 14.51 -0.78
C ILE A 62 -7.94 13.18 -1.31
N SER A 63 -6.76 13.21 -1.93
CA SER A 63 -6.13 11.99 -2.46
C SER A 63 -5.84 10.96 -1.36
N GLN A 64 -5.40 11.40 -0.18
CA GLN A 64 -5.14 10.53 0.97
C GLN A 64 -6.41 9.86 1.48
N VAL A 65 -7.51 10.61 1.58
CA VAL A 65 -8.81 10.08 2.00
C VAL A 65 -9.32 9.04 0.99
N VAL A 66 -9.18 9.31 -0.31
CA VAL A 66 -9.54 8.36 -1.36
C VAL A 66 -8.70 7.08 -1.25
N ILE A 67 -7.39 7.19 -1.05
CA ILE A 67 -6.49 6.03 -0.87
C ILE A 67 -6.91 5.21 0.35
N ILE A 68 -7.15 5.86 1.50
CA ILE A 68 -7.61 5.19 2.73
C ILE A 68 -8.92 4.44 2.48
N ALA A 69 -9.90 5.08 1.83
CA ALA A 69 -11.18 4.47 1.54
C ALA A 69 -11.05 3.24 0.62
N VAL A 70 -10.20 3.31 -0.41
CA VAL A 70 -9.92 2.18 -1.30
C VAL A 70 -9.24 1.03 -0.55
N CYS A 71 -8.20 1.31 0.24
CA CYS A 71 -7.51 0.30 1.05
C CYS A 71 -8.44 -0.35 2.09
N ALA A 72 -9.26 0.44 2.79
CA ALA A 72 -10.24 -0.06 3.74
C ALA A 72 -11.29 -0.95 3.06
N ARG A 73 -11.77 -0.56 1.87
CA ARG A 73 -12.68 -1.39 1.07
C ARG A 73 -12.06 -2.72 0.67
N VAL A 74 -10.78 -2.73 0.29
CA VAL A 74 -10.04 -3.97 -0.01
C VAL A 74 -10.00 -4.89 1.21
N ILE A 75 -9.57 -4.37 2.37
CA ILE A 75 -9.50 -5.13 3.62
C ILE A 75 -10.89 -5.68 4.01
N TRP A 76 -11.93 -4.86 3.90
CA TRP A 76 -13.31 -5.26 4.20
C TRP A 76 -13.79 -6.40 3.30
N ARG A 77 -13.49 -6.34 2.00
CA ARG A 77 -13.83 -7.43 1.05
C ARG A 77 -13.09 -8.73 1.38
N LEU A 78 -11.83 -8.64 1.78
CA LEU A 78 -11.04 -9.80 2.22
C LEU A 78 -11.59 -10.40 3.52
N HIS A 79 -11.95 -9.56 4.49
CA HIS A 79 -12.58 -9.98 5.74
C HIS A 79 -13.91 -10.70 5.52
N ARG A 80 -14.74 -10.22 4.59
CA ARG A 80 -16.03 -10.84 4.25
C ARG A 80 -15.92 -12.05 3.33
N GLY A 81 -14.72 -12.40 2.85
CA GLY A 81 -14.52 -13.50 1.91
C GLY A 81 -15.14 -13.26 0.52
N VAL A 82 -15.56 -12.03 0.21
CA VAL A 82 -16.19 -11.65 -1.08
C VAL A 82 -15.17 -11.13 -2.11
N ALA A 83 -13.88 -11.24 -1.79
CA ALA A 83 -12.80 -10.93 -2.70
C ALA A 83 -12.60 -12.10 -3.66
N VAL A 84 -12.97 -11.92 -4.93
CA VAL A 84 -12.79 -12.93 -5.98
C VAL A 84 -11.33 -12.92 -6.45
N PRO A 85 -10.57 -14.02 -6.29
CA PRO A 85 -9.20 -14.11 -6.80
C PRO A 85 -9.16 -13.97 -8.33
N SER A 86 -8.12 -13.30 -8.85
CA SER A 86 -7.94 -13.11 -10.29
C SER A 86 -6.45 -13.00 -10.61
N MET A 87 -5.94 -13.95 -11.39
CA MET A 87 -4.54 -13.98 -11.79
C MET A 87 -4.15 -12.73 -12.62
N LYS A 88 -5.06 -12.26 -13.47
CA LYS A 88 -4.85 -11.06 -14.29
C LYS A 88 -4.68 -9.83 -13.39
N THR A 89 -5.59 -9.68 -12.43
CA THR A 89 -5.56 -8.58 -11.45
C THR A 89 -4.30 -8.66 -10.57
N GLY A 90 -3.94 -9.84 -10.09
CA GLY A 90 -2.74 -10.05 -9.29
C GLY A 90 -1.46 -9.66 -10.03
N LYS A 91 -1.27 -10.12 -11.27
CA LYS A 91 -0.11 -9.74 -12.09
C LYS A 91 -0.08 -8.23 -12.37
N ALA A 92 -1.22 -7.63 -12.72
CA ALA A 92 -1.28 -6.19 -12.97
C ALA A 92 -0.89 -5.37 -11.72
N LEU A 93 -1.40 -5.76 -10.54
CA LEU A 93 -1.04 -5.11 -9.27
C LEU A 93 0.43 -5.31 -8.91
N LEU A 94 1.00 -6.49 -9.16
CA LEU A 94 2.43 -6.74 -8.90
C LEU A 94 3.32 -5.89 -9.80
N VAL A 95 2.99 -5.79 -11.10
CA VAL A 95 3.73 -4.94 -12.03
C VAL A 95 3.60 -3.47 -11.64
N PHE A 96 2.37 -3.00 -11.40
CA PHE A 96 2.12 -1.61 -11.02
C PHE A 96 2.81 -1.25 -9.70
N GLY A 97 2.66 -2.08 -8.67
CA GLY A 97 3.29 -1.89 -7.36
C GLY A 97 4.82 -1.96 -7.44
N GLY A 98 5.37 -2.84 -8.29
CA GLY A 98 6.81 -2.97 -8.52
C GLY A 98 7.39 -1.75 -9.22
N ILE A 99 6.76 -1.27 -10.30
CA ILE A 99 7.17 -0.04 -11.00
C ILE A 99 7.08 1.15 -10.04
N TYR A 100 5.95 1.29 -9.34
CA TYR A 100 5.73 2.39 -8.41
C TYR A 100 6.76 2.39 -7.27
N GLY A 101 7.01 1.23 -6.64
CA GLY A 101 8.04 1.08 -5.61
C GLY A 101 9.44 1.37 -6.15
N GLY A 102 9.77 0.90 -7.36
CA GLY A 102 11.04 1.18 -8.02
C GLY A 102 11.26 2.67 -8.28
N LEU A 103 10.23 3.39 -8.72
CA LEU A 103 10.28 4.86 -8.88
C LEU A 103 10.50 5.57 -7.54
N MET A 104 9.86 5.11 -6.47
CA MET A 104 10.07 5.68 -5.13
C MET A 104 11.47 5.36 -4.58
N CYS A 105 12.04 4.19 -4.89
CA CYS A 105 13.45 3.86 -4.61
C CYS A 105 14.39 4.82 -5.33
N ALA A 106 14.19 5.02 -6.64
CA ALA A 106 15.01 5.95 -7.41
C ALA A 106 14.90 7.37 -6.83
N ARG A 107 13.69 7.84 -6.53
CA ARG A 107 13.44 9.13 -5.89
C ARG A 107 14.20 9.27 -4.57
N LEU A 108 14.14 8.25 -3.70
CA LEU A 108 14.82 8.26 -2.41
C LEU A 108 16.35 8.30 -2.58
N ILE A 109 16.90 7.48 -3.46
CA ILE A 109 18.35 7.42 -3.72
C ILE A 109 18.82 8.77 -4.25
N ILE A 110 18.16 9.32 -5.27
CA ILE A 110 18.50 10.62 -5.87
C ILE A 110 18.40 11.75 -4.84
N GLY A 111 17.36 11.75 -4.00
CA GLY A 111 17.18 12.73 -2.93
C GLY A 111 18.23 12.65 -1.82
N LEU A 112 18.89 11.49 -1.65
CA LEU A 112 19.97 11.30 -0.69
C LEU A 112 21.36 11.59 -1.28
N THR A 113 21.55 11.48 -2.61
CA THR A 113 22.88 11.51 -3.23
C THR A 113 23.16 12.74 -4.11
N VAL A 114 22.17 13.25 -4.86
CA VAL A 114 22.41 14.24 -5.93
C VAL A 114 21.67 15.55 -5.70
N ALA A 115 20.42 15.50 -5.22
CA ALA A 115 19.52 16.65 -5.21
C ALA A 115 18.98 16.94 -3.80
N THR A 116 19.88 17.17 -2.85
CA THR A 116 19.52 17.47 -1.46
C THR A 116 18.72 18.77 -1.32
N ASP A 117 18.85 19.73 -2.23
CA ASP A 117 18.15 21.02 -2.10
C ASP A 117 16.82 21.10 -2.86
N HIS A 118 16.46 20.04 -3.60
CA HIS A 118 15.23 20.03 -4.39
C HIS A 118 14.03 19.58 -3.54
N PHE A 119 13.05 20.47 -3.34
CA PHE A 119 11.88 20.27 -2.46
C PHE A 119 11.14 18.94 -2.70
N TRP A 120 10.98 18.52 -3.97
CA TRP A 120 10.33 17.26 -4.30
C TRP A 120 11.19 16.01 -4.06
N LEU A 121 12.51 16.09 -4.25
CA LEU A 121 13.42 14.94 -4.13
C LEU A 121 13.86 14.73 -2.68
N ASN A 122 14.01 15.81 -1.90
CA ASN A 122 14.33 15.73 -0.47
C ASN A 122 13.11 15.41 0.43
N ALA A 123 11.93 15.18 -0.13
CA ALA A 123 10.74 14.77 0.61
C ALA A 123 10.82 13.29 1.06
N ARG A 124 11.77 12.99 1.97
CA ARG A 124 12.10 11.63 2.44
C ARG A 124 10.94 10.96 3.17
N LEU A 125 10.27 11.70 4.05
CA LEU A 125 9.11 11.22 4.81
C LEU A 125 7.95 10.80 3.89
N PRO A 126 7.44 11.66 2.98
CA PRO A 126 6.46 11.24 1.99
C PRO A 126 6.89 10.03 1.17
N THR A 127 8.16 9.99 0.74
CA THR A 127 8.72 8.88 -0.03
C THR A 127 8.72 7.56 0.76
N ALA A 128 9.04 7.59 2.06
CA ALA A 128 8.94 6.43 2.94
C ALA A 128 7.51 5.85 3.00
N PHE A 129 6.50 6.71 3.09
CA PHE A 129 5.10 6.25 3.13
C PHE A 129 4.56 5.81 1.76
N HIS A 130 5.17 6.25 0.66
CA HIS A 130 4.88 5.66 -0.64
C HIS A 130 5.36 4.20 -0.73
N PHE A 131 6.38 3.77 0.02
CA PHE A 131 6.72 2.34 0.15
C PHE A 131 5.67 1.56 0.93
N VAL A 132 5.04 2.16 1.94
CA VAL A 132 3.91 1.54 2.65
C VAL A 132 2.76 1.26 1.67
N LEU A 133 2.43 2.23 0.82
CA LEU A 133 1.41 2.07 -0.21
C LEU A 133 1.82 1.06 -1.29
N ALA A 134 3.08 1.08 -1.76
CA ALA A 134 3.61 0.11 -2.70
C ALA A 134 3.53 -1.32 -2.12
N GLY A 135 3.93 -1.48 -0.85
CA GLY A 135 3.81 -2.72 -0.10
C GLY A 135 2.37 -3.21 -0.03
N PHE A 136 1.40 -2.32 0.22
CA PHE A 136 -0.01 -2.67 0.24
C PHE A 136 -0.46 -3.26 -1.12
N VAL A 137 -0.11 -2.58 -2.22
CA VAL A 137 -0.44 -3.03 -3.58
C VAL A 137 0.22 -4.38 -3.90
N LEU A 138 1.50 -4.55 -3.56
CA LEU A 138 2.24 -5.79 -3.80
C LEU A 138 1.67 -6.97 -3.01
N VAL A 139 1.38 -6.77 -1.72
CA VAL A 139 0.77 -7.81 -0.85
C VAL A 139 -0.61 -8.21 -1.36
N TYR A 140 -1.42 -7.24 -1.79
CA TYR A 140 -2.73 -7.52 -2.37
C TYR A 140 -2.64 -8.22 -3.73
N GLY A 141 -1.71 -7.82 -4.59
CA GLY A 141 -1.42 -8.50 -5.85
C GLY A 141 -0.97 -9.95 -5.65
N TRP A 142 -0.12 -10.19 -4.66
CA TRP A 142 0.34 -11.52 -4.28
C TRP A 142 -0.79 -12.41 -3.76
N PHE A 143 -1.70 -11.87 -2.94
CA PHE A 143 -2.92 -12.55 -2.53
C PHE A 143 -3.71 -13.04 -3.75
N HIS A 144 -3.96 -12.16 -4.72
CA HIS A 144 -4.70 -12.53 -5.93
C HIS A 144 -4.03 -13.66 -6.71
N CYS A 145 -2.69 -13.63 -6.87
CA CYS A 145 -1.95 -14.69 -7.54
C CYS A 145 -2.04 -16.03 -6.78
N LYS A 146 -1.74 -16.04 -5.48
CA LYS A 146 -1.75 -17.25 -4.65
C LYS A 146 -3.16 -17.86 -4.54
N ALA A 147 -4.18 -17.03 -4.31
CA ALA A 147 -5.55 -17.50 -4.21
C ALA A 147 -6.10 -18.00 -5.57
N SER A 148 -5.65 -17.42 -6.69
CA SER A 148 -6.03 -17.92 -8.02
C SER A 148 -5.40 -19.27 -8.35
N VAL A 149 -4.15 -19.51 -7.97
CA VAL A 149 -3.50 -20.83 -8.13
C VAL A 149 -4.19 -21.88 -7.27
N ALA A 150 -4.54 -21.53 -6.03
CA ALA A 150 -5.25 -22.43 -5.13
C ALA A 150 -6.66 -22.79 -5.64
N ALA A 151 -7.32 -21.86 -6.33
CA ALA A 151 -8.65 -22.07 -6.91
C ALA A 151 -8.64 -22.86 -8.23
N ASP A 152 -7.50 -22.91 -8.94
CA ASP A 152 -7.35 -23.62 -10.21
C ASP A 152 -5.96 -24.29 -10.31
N PRO A 153 -5.77 -25.47 -9.69
CA PRO A 153 -4.49 -26.18 -9.68
C PRO A 153 -4.06 -26.67 -11.07
N GLN A 154 -4.99 -26.92 -11.99
CA GLN A 154 -4.68 -27.41 -13.34
C GLN A 154 -4.04 -26.33 -14.22
N ARG A 155 -4.17 -25.06 -13.84
CA ARG A 155 -3.55 -23.94 -14.56
C ARG A 155 -2.03 -23.89 -14.43
N VAL A 156 -1.45 -24.47 -13.39
CA VAL A 156 0.01 -24.44 -13.12
C VAL A 156 0.77 -25.24 -14.19
N GLY A 157 0.20 -26.33 -14.70
CA GLY A 157 0.84 -27.18 -15.71
C GLY A 157 0.89 -26.59 -17.13
N LYS A 158 0.23 -25.45 -17.38
CA LYS A 158 0.26 -24.75 -18.69
C LYS A 158 1.26 -23.59 -18.76
N ILE A 159 1.97 -23.30 -17.66
CA ILE A 159 2.89 -22.16 -17.55
C ILE A 159 4.33 -22.60 -17.22
N ALA A 160 4.54 -23.90 -17.01
CA ALA A 160 5.87 -24.53 -16.93
C ALA A 160 6.21 -25.13 -18.31
#